data_AF-A0A1W9IYD8-F1
#
_entry.id   AF-A0A1W9IYD8-F1
#
_cell.length_a   1.000
_cell.length_b   1.000
_cell.length_c   1.000
_cell.angle_alpha   90.00
_cell.angle_beta   90.00
_cell.angle_gamma   90.00
#
_symmetry.space_group_name_H-M   'P 1'
#
loop_
_entity.id
_entity.type
_entity.pdbx_description
1 polymer ?
#
loop_
_entity_poly.entity_id
_entity_poly.type
_entity_poly.pdbx_seq_one_letter_code
_entity_poly.pdbx_strand_id
1 'polypeptide(L)'
;MTMSQNHRLRAELDQHELAALQRFMVAIQDEPYESKPRVDVTEVFRGPEGQIFVPVTVSGESPDPHLAMLMGHKAEQLYKQSGCRFVLLQRIESDPSRKTYVWDGAAWKTVP
;
A
#
# COMPACT_ATOMS: atom_id res chain seq x y z
N MET A 1 -4.17 24.03 22.76
CA MET A 1 -2.99 23.92 21.86
C MET A 1 -3.03 22.56 21.19
N THR A 2 -3.65 22.50 20.02
CA THR A 2 -3.92 21.27 19.23
C THR A 2 -2.81 21.09 18.19
N MET A 3 -1.65 20.56 18.60
CA MET A 3 -0.51 20.28 17.72
C MET A 3 0.08 18.88 17.96
N SER A 4 -0.73 17.83 18.12
CA SER A 4 -0.18 16.46 18.33
C SER A 4 -0.98 15.32 17.71
N GLN A 5 -1.76 15.57 16.64
CA GLN A 5 -2.41 14.47 15.91
C GLN A 5 -1.97 14.35 14.44
N ASN A 6 -1.43 15.40 13.83
CA ASN A 6 -0.94 15.35 12.44
C ASN A 6 0.47 14.75 12.27
N HIS A 7 1.15 14.39 13.36
CA HIS A 7 2.47 13.74 13.31
C HIS A 7 2.41 12.21 13.17
N ARG A 8 1.21 11.61 13.06
CA ARG A 8 1.01 10.16 13.28
C ARG A 8 1.11 9.25 12.05
N LEU A 9 1.26 9.76 10.82
CA LEU A 9 1.11 8.93 9.61
C LEU A 9 2.13 9.18 8.49
N ARG A 10 3.32 9.71 8.81
CA ARG A 10 4.47 9.55 7.92
C ARG A 10 5.25 8.37 8.43
N ALA A 11 5.38 7.31 7.65
CA ALA A 11 6.38 6.30 7.94
C ALA A 11 7.74 7.00 7.98
N GLU A 12 8.30 7.18 9.18
CA GLU A 12 9.72 7.44 9.33
C GLU A 12 10.42 6.14 8.91
N LEU A 13 10.62 6.02 7.60
CA LEU A 13 11.33 4.90 6.98
C LEU A 13 12.81 5.23 7.01
N ASP A 14 13.62 4.26 7.40
CA ASP A 14 15.06 4.38 7.26
C ASP A 14 15.50 4.26 5.78
N GLN A 15 16.78 4.49 5.51
CA GLN A 15 17.30 4.46 4.14
C GLN A 15 17.11 3.10 3.45
N HIS A 16 17.17 2.00 4.20
CA HIS A 16 17.01 0.65 3.67
C HIS A 16 15.54 0.38 3.33
N GLU A 17 14.61 0.77 4.20
CA GLU A 17 13.18 0.66 3.97
C GLU A 17 12.71 1.56 2.82
N LEU A 18 13.26 2.77 2.68
CA LEU A 18 12.98 3.66 1.55
C LEU A 18 13.43 3.03 0.23
N ALA A 19 14.62 2.43 0.19
CA ALA A 19 15.10 1.73 -1.00
C ALA A 19 14.22 0.52 -1.35
N ALA A 20 13.75 -0.23 -0.35
CA ALA A 20 12.83 -1.34 -0.55
C ALA A 20 11.44 -0.85 -1.03
N LEU A 21 10.93 0.25 -0.48
CA LEU A 21 9.67 0.86 -0.90
C LEU A 21 9.73 1.31 -2.35
N GLN A 22 10.84 1.92 -2.78
CA GLN A 22 11.04 2.32 -4.18
C GLN A 22 10.93 1.11 -5.12
N ARG A 23 11.54 -0.03 -4.77
CA ARG A 23 11.42 -1.27 -5.56
C ARG A 23 9.99 -1.80 -5.59
N PHE A 24 9.29 -1.75 -4.45
CA PHE A 24 7.88 -2.13 -4.38
C PHE A 24 7.00 -1.24 -5.26
N MET A 25 7.22 0.07 -5.26
CA MET A 25 6.50 1.03 -6.11
C MET A 25 6.75 0.82 -7.60
N VAL A 26 8.00 0.56 -8.00
CA VAL A 26 8.32 0.20 -9.38
C VAL A 26 7.54 -1.04 -9.80
N ALA A 27 7.45 -2.04 -8.94
CA ALA A 27 6.70 -3.26 -9.22
C ALA A 27 5.18 -3.05 -9.38
N ILE A 28 4.60 -2.03 -8.72
CA ILE A 28 3.20 -1.61 -8.92
C ILE A 28 3.00 -0.96 -10.30
N GLN A 29 4.05 -0.40 -10.89
CA GLN A 29 3.97 0.30 -12.19
C GLN A 29 4.45 -0.55 -13.37
N ASP A 30 5.03 -1.72 -13.09
CA ASP A 30 5.70 -2.59 -14.07
C ASP A 30 4.72 -3.25 -15.04
N GLU A 31 3.43 -3.35 -14.67
CA GLU A 31 2.41 -4.00 -15.49
C GLU A 31 1.30 -3.04 -15.93
N PRO A 32 0.71 -3.26 -17.13
CA PRO A 32 -0.38 -2.44 -17.64
C PRO A 32 -1.70 -2.84 -16.98
N TYR A 33 -1.91 -2.42 -15.73
CA TYR A 33 -3.18 -2.63 -15.04
C TYR A 33 -4.28 -1.73 -15.62
N GLU A 34 -5.46 -2.29 -15.89
CA GLU A 34 -6.64 -1.52 -16.27
C GLU A 34 -7.04 -0.52 -15.18
N SER A 35 -6.79 -0.88 -13.92
CA SER A 35 -7.06 -0.07 -12.73
C SER A 35 -6.14 1.14 -12.55
N LYS A 36 -5.10 1.29 -13.40
CA LYS A 36 -4.16 2.44 -13.40
C LYS A 36 -3.72 2.85 -11.97
N PRO A 37 -3.06 1.95 -11.23
CA PRO A 37 -2.74 2.18 -9.83
C PRO A 37 -1.82 3.39 -9.63
N ARG A 38 -2.16 4.24 -8.66
CA ARG A 38 -1.37 5.42 -8.27
C ARG A 38 -1.04 5.34 -6.80
N VAL A 39 0.24 5.22 -6.48
CA VAL A 39 0.74 5.16 -5.10
C VAL A 39 0.65 6.55 -4.45
N ASP A 40 0.03 6.63 -3.28
CA ASP A 40 0.06 7.83 -2.45
C ASP A 40 1.19 7.72 -1.42
N VAL A 41 2.38 8.17 -1.84
CA VAL A 41 3.61 8.10 -1.03
C VAL A 41 3.49 8.94 0.24
N THR A 42 2.65 9.97 0.24
CA THR A 42 2.53 10.88 1.38
C THR A 42 1.75 10.27 2.54
N GLU A 43 1.02 9.19 2.28
CA GLU A 43 0.20 8.47 3.25
C GLU A 43 0.75 7.08 3.60
N VAL A 44 1.99 6.76 3.20
CA VAL A 44 2.66 5.53 3.63
C VAL A 44 2.93 5.58 5.13
N PHE A 45 2.55 4.51 5.85
CA PHE A 45 2.70 4.43 7.31
C PHE A 45 3.18 3.05 7.77
N ARG A 46 3.75 2.99 8.99
CA ARG A 46 4.20 1.75 9.62
C ARG A 46 3.12 1.18 10.54
N GLY A 47 2.87 -0.11 10.41
CA GLY A 47 2.00 -0.91 11.27
C GLY A 47 2.61 -1.25 12.63
N PRO A 48 1.79 -1.73 13.57
CA PRO A 48 2.25 -2.14 14.90
C PRO A 48 3.23 -3.31 14.88
N GLU A 49 3.20 -4.16 13.85
CA GLU A 49 4.14 -5.29 13.69
C GLU A 49 5.28 -4.96 12.72
N GLY A 50 5.50 -3.68 12.42
CA GLY A 50 6.55 -3.24 11.50
C GLY A 50 6.22 -3.41 10.01
N GLN A 51 4.97 -3.72 9.66
CA GLN A 51 4.55 -3.68 8.25
C GLN A 51 4.61 -2.25 7.70
N ILE A 52 4.91 -2.10 6.43
CA ILE A 52 4.83 -0.82 5.72
C ILE A 52 3.57 -0.87 4.85
N PHE A 53 2.57 -0.10 5.24
CA PHE A 53 1.31 0.02 4.52
C PHE A 53 1.46 1.05 3.40
N VAL A 54 1.13 0.64 2.18
CA VAL A 54 1.30 1.44 0.96
C VAL A 54 -0.06 1.71 0.35
N PRO A 55 -0.62 2.92 0.54
CA PRO A 55 -1.87 3.32 -0.10
C PRO A 55 -1.72 3.48 -1.61
N VAL A 56 -2.68 2.95 -2.34
CA VAL A 56 -2.77 2.99 -3.80
C VAL A 56 -4.20 3.33 -4.18
N THR A 57 -4.36 4.37 -4.98
CA THR A 57 -5.63 4.68 -5.64
C THR A 57 -5.73 3.90 -6.93
N VAL A 58 -6.85 3.21 -7.13
CA VAL A 58 -7.21 2.50 -8.36
C VAL A 58 -8.43 3.15 -8.99
N SER A 59 -8.44 3.22 -10.31
CA SER A 59 -9.61 3.63 -11.11
C SER A 59 -10.58 2.45 -11.26
N GLY A 60 -11.88 2.75 -11.41
CA GLY A 60 -12.94 1.75 -11.54
C GLY A 60 -14.02 1.87 -10.46
N GLU A 61 -14.82 0.81 -10.29
CA GLU A 61 -15.91 0.73 -9.31
C GLU A 61 -15.61 -0.21 -8.12
N SER A 62 -14.51 -0.97 -8.19
CA SER A 62 -14.12 -1.96 -7.19
C SER A 62 -12.59 -2.05 -7.05
N PRO A 63 -12.07 -2.62 -5.94
CA PRO A 63 -10.65 -2.88 -5.80
C PRO A 63 -10.17 -3.90 -6.83
N ASP A 64 -8.93 -3.75 -7.31
CA ASP A 64 -8.31 -4.62 -8.31
C ASP A 64 -7.73 -5.90 -7.64
N PRO A 65 -8.35 -7.08 -7.85
CA PRO A 65 -7.87 -8.32 -7.25
C PRO A 65 -6.56 -8.81 -7.88
N HIS A 66 -6.34 -8.55 -9.17
CA HIS A 66 -5.12 -8.97 -9.86
C HIS A 66 -3.91 -8.22 -9.30
N LEU A 67 -4.03 -6.89 -9.17
CA LEU A 67 -3.02 -6.05 -8.53
C LEU A 67 -2.75 -6.51 -7.09
N ALA A 68 -3.78 -6.78 -6.30
CA ALA A 68 -3.60 -7.20 -4.92
C ALA A 68 -2.88 -8.56 -4.79
N MET A 69 -3.26 -9.54 -5.59
CA MET A 69 -2.64 -10.87 -5.58
C MET A 69 -1.17 -10.81 -6.03
N LEU A 70 -0.89 -10.10 -7.12
CA LEU A 70 0.46 -9.94 -7.65
C LEU A 70 1.36 -9.20 -6.66
N MET A 71 0.88 -8.09 -6.09
CA MET A 71 1.66 -7.33 -5.11
C MET A 71 1.81 -8.07 -3.78
N GLY A 72 0.86 -8.93 -3.41
CA GLY A 72 1.03 -9.86 -2.30
C GLY A 72 2.22 -10.80 -2.52
N HIS A 73 2.32 -11.39 -3.72
CA HIS A 73 3.45 -12.24 -4.09
C HIS A 73 4.78 -11.48 -4.14
N LYS A 74 4.81 -10.30 -4.79
CA LYS A 74 6.02 -9.46 -4.87
C LYS A 74 6.46 -8.93 -3.50
N ALA A 75 5.52 -8.61 -2.61
CA ALA A 75 5.81 -8.23 -1.22
C ALA A 75 6.50 -9.38 -0.47
N GLU A 76 6.05 -10.63 -0.64
CA GLU A 76 6.69 -11.78 -0.02
C GLU A 76 8.13 -12.01 -0.53
N GLN A 77 8.34 -11.86 -1.85
CA GLN A 77 9.68 -11.93 -2.43
C GLN A 77 10.61 -10.84 -1.89
N LEU A 78 10.13 -9.59 -1.84
CA LEU A 78 10.90 -8.48 -1.29
C LEU A 78 11.18 -8.65 0.20
N TYR A 79 10.24 -9.22 0.97
CA TYR A 79 10.46 -9.52 2.38
C TYR A 79 11.62 -10.49 2.58
N LYS A 80 11.71 -11.55 1.76
CA LYS A 80 12.84 -12.51 1.81
C LYS A 80 14.19 -11.85 1.50
N GLN A 81 14.21 -10.77 0.71
CA GLN A 81 15.43 -10.07 0.29
C GLN A 81 15.83 -8.92 1.21
N SER A 82 14.86 -8.21 1.76
CA SER A 82 15.07 -6.94 2.49
C SER A 82 14.67 -7.01 3.96
N GLY A 83 13.88 -7.99 4.38
CA GLY A 83 13.23 -8.00 5.69
C GLY A 83 12.05 -7.01 5.82
N CYS A 84 11.77 -6.20 4.79
CA CYS A 84 10.66 -5.23 4.80
C CYS A 84 9.36 -5.91 4.37
N ARG A 85 8.31 -5.81 5.20
CA ARG A 85 6.99 -6.37 4.92
C ARG A 85 6.04 -5.30 4.40
N PHE A 86 5.75 -5.30 3.11
CA PHE A 86 4.81 -4.36 2.50
C PHE A 86 3.38 -4.91 2.49
N VAL A 87 2.42 -4.03 2.71
CA VAL A 87 0.99 -4.33 2.59
C VAL A 87 0.34 -3.30 1.67
N LEU A 88 -0.25 -3.78 0.57
CA LEU A 88 -0.96 -2.92 -0.37
C LEU A 88 -2.34 -2.56 0.19
N LEU A 89 -2.64 -1.26 0.24
CA LEU A 89 -3.95 -0.74 0.60
C LEU A 89 -4.56 -0.08 -0.62
N GLN A 90 -5.69 -0.60 -1.12
CA GLN A 90 -6.36 -0.03 -2.29
C GLN A 90 -7.47 0.92 -1.88
N ARG A 91 -7.60 2.03 -2.62
CA ARG A 91 -8.71 2.97 -2.53
C ARG A 91 -9.28 3.17 -3.92
N ILE A 92 -10.59 3.27 -4.02
CA ILE A 92 -11.25 3.48 -5.31
C ILE A 92 -11.33 4.99 -5.55
N GLU A 93 -10.86 5.44 -6.71
CA GLU A 93 -10.83 6.86 -7.09
C GLU A 93 -12.21 7.53 -7.03
N SER A 94 -13.24 6.79 -7.45
CA SER A 94 -14.62 7.25 -7.52
C SER A 94 -15.37 7.12 -6.18
N ASP A 95 -14.77 6.50 -5.14
CA ASP A 95 -15.44 6.28 -3.86
C ASP A 95 -15.40 7.56 -3.00
N PRO A 96 -16.54 8.24 -2.80
CA PRO A 96 -16.61 9.46 -1.99
C PRO A 96 -16.32 9.19 -0.51
N SER A 97 -16.48 7.94 -0.05
CA SER A 97 -16.19 7.54 1.33
C SER A 97 -14.72 7.23 1.56
N ARG A 98 -13.88 7.24 0.51
CA ARG A 98 -12.44 6.95 0.55
C ARG A 98 -12.12 5.69 1.36
N LYS A 99 -12.95 4.65 1.24
CA LYS A 99 -12.69 3.39 1.93
C LYS A 99 -11.38 2.81 1.47
N THR A 100 -10.67 2.24 2.43
CA THR A 100 -9.40 1.58 2.19
C THR A 100 -9.60 0.09 2.32
N TYR A 101 -9.17 -0.64 1.29
CA TYR A 101 -9.35 -2.08 1.13
C TYR A 101 -7.99 -2.77 1.22
N VAL A 102 -7.93 -3.86 1.99
CA VAL A 102 -6.76 -4.72 2.09
C VAL A 102 -7.17 -6.14 1.71
N TRP A 103 -6.34 -6.81 0.91
CA TRP A 103 -6.52 -8.21 0.57
C TRP A 103 -5.80 -9.06 1.62
N ASP A 104 -6.52 -9.98 2.29
CA ASP A 104 -5.94 -10.84 3.32
C ASP A 104 -5.51 -12.23 2.80
N GLY A 105 -5.66 -12.47 1.49
CA GLY A 105 -5.40 -13.76 0.85
C GLY A 105 -6.65 -14.56 0.54
N ALA A 106 -7.79 -14.25 1.17
CA ALA A 106 -9.07 -14.93 0.94
C ALA A 106 -10.21 -13.96 0.59
N ALA A 107 -10.24 -12.79 1.24
CA ALA A 107 -11.29 -11.79 1.05
C ALA A 107 -10.76 -10.36 1.20
N TRP A 108 -11.52 -9.42 0.65
CA TRP A 108 -11.32 -8.00 0.90
C TRP A 108 -11.78 -7.64 2.30
N LYS A 109 -10.93 -6.96 3.05
CA LYS A 109 -11.24 -6.32 4.32
C LYS A 109 -11.17 -4.81 4.16
N THR A 110 -12.10 -4.09 4.79
CA THR A 110 -12.01 -2.65 4.91
C THR A 110 -11.23 -2.30 6.18
N VAL A 111 -10.24 -1.42 6.04
CA VAL A 111 -9.54 -0.82 7.17
C VAL A 111 -10.15 0.57 7.45
N PRO A 112 -10.37 0.92 8.73
CA PRO A 112 -10.92 2.20 9.13
C PRO A 112 -9.99 3.38 8.84
#